data_AF-B6DWY1-F1
#
_entry.id   AF-B6DWY1-F1
#
_cell.length_a   1.000
_cell.length_b   1.000
_cell.length_c   1.000
_cell.angle_alpha   90.00
_cell.angle_beta   90.00
_cell.angle_gamma   90.00
#
_symmetry.space_group_name_H-M   'P 1'
#
loop_
_entity.id
_entity.type
_entity.pdbx_description
1 polymer ?
#
loop_
_entity_poly.entity_id
_entity_poly.type
_entity_poly.pdbx_seq_one_letter_code
_entity_poly.pdbx_strand_id
1 'polypeptide(L)'
;KSNTAIVAGAASGAVVLALIIGFCMFGAYRRRKRGDYQPASDATSGWLPLSLYGNSHSAGSAKTNTTGSYASSLPSNLCRHFSFAEIKAATKNFDESRVLGVGGFGKVYRGEIDGGTTKVAIKRGNPMSEQGVHEFQTEIEMLSKLRHRHLVSLIGYCEENCEMILVYDYMAHGTMREHLYKTQN
;
A
#
# COMPACT_ATOMS: atom_id res chain seq x y z
N LYS A 1 -57.05 31.25 21.97
CA LYS A 1 -56.69 30.11 21.09
C LYS A 1 -55.23 30.30 20.64
N SER A 2 -54.23 29.79 21.37
CA SER A 2 -52.81 29.95 20.96
C SER A 2 -51.79 29.03 21.68
N ASN A 3 -52.18 27.89 22.25
CA ASN A 3 -51.23 27.03 23.00
C ASN A 3 -51.07 25.59 22.46
N THR A 4 -51.79 25.23 21.39
CA THR A 4 -51.75 23.86 20.84
C THR A 4 -50.68 23.66 19.76
N ALA A 5 -50.13 24.74 19.18
CA ALA A 5 -49.14 24.65 18.10
C ALA A 5 -47.68 24.44 18.57
N ILE A 6 -47.36 24.79 19.82
CA ILE A 6 -45.97 24.72 20.34
C ILE A 6 -45.62 23.30 20.81
N VAL A 7 -46.61 22.52 21.25
CA VAL A 7 -46.39 21.16 21.79
C VAL A 7 -46.14 20.13 20.68
N ALA A 8 -46.58 20.38 19.44
CA ALA A 8 -46.36 19.48 18.30
C ALA A 8 -44.96 19.59 17.67
N GLY A 9 -44.23 20.69 17.88
CA GLY A 9 -42.87 20.88 17.36
C GLY A 9 -41.77 20.31 18.26
N ALA A 10 -42.01 20.21 19.57
CA ALA A 10 -41.02 19.70 20.53
C ALA A 10 -40.86 18.17 20.47
N ALA A 11 -41.95 17.44 20.21
CA ALA A 11 -41.93 15.98 20.14
C ALA A 11 -41.17 15.46 18.90
N SER A 12 -41.27 16.14 17.76
CA SER A 12 -40.58 15.75 16.53
C SER A 12 -39.06 16.01 16.58
N GLY A 13 -38.64 17.12 17.21
CA GLY A 13 -37.22 17.43 17.41
C GLY A 13 -36.51 16.42 18.32
N ALA A 14 -37.18 15.94 19.37
CA ALA A 14 -36.62 14.95 20.29
C ALA A 14 -36.37 13.59 19.62
N VAL A 15 -37.26 13.16 18.71
CA VAL A 15 -37.10 11.90 17.97
C VAL A 15 -35.92 11.98 17.01
N VAL A 16 -35.77 13.09 16.28
CA VAL A 16 -34.65 13.27 15.34
C VAL A 16 -33.31 13.31 16.08
N LEU A 17 -33.23 14.02 17.21
CA LEU A 17 -32.02 14.05 18.04
C LEU A 17 -31.66 12.67 18.59
N ALA A 18 -32.64 11.89 19.04
CA ALA A 18 -32.41 10.53 19.54
C ALA A 18 -31.87 9.59 18.44
N LEU A 19 -32.38 9.70 17.21
CA LEU A 19 -31.88 8.91 16.08
C LEU A 19 -30.45 9.29 15.69
N ILE A 20 -30.11 10.58 15.69
CA ILE A 20 -28.75 11.06 15.40
C ILE A 20 -27.76 10.57 16.47
N ILE A 21 -28.11 10.68 17.75
CA ILE A 21 -27.28 10.20 18.86
C ILE A 21 -27.11 8.68 18.77
N GLY A 22 -28.18 7.94 18.47
CA GLY A 22 -28.13 6.49 18.27
C GLY A 22 -27.21 6.10 17.12
N PHE A 23 -27.27 6.80 15.98
CA PHE A 23 -26.40 6.56 14.83
C PHE A 23 -24.93 6.88 15.13
N CYS A 24 -24.65 7.99 15.82
CA CYS A 24 -23.31 8.35 16.27
C CYS A 24 -22.73 7.34 17.26
N MET A 25 -23.53 6.90 18.25
CA MET A 25 -23.14 5.88 19.22
C MET A 25 -22.94 4.52 18.56
N PHE A 26 -23.77 4.15 17.58
CA PHE A 26 -23.62 2.91 16.81
C PHE A 26 -22.36 2.93 15.94
N GLY A 27 -22.06 4.06 15.30
CA GLY A 27 -20.81 4.27 14.57
C GLY A 27 -19.58 4.18 15.48
N ALA A 28 -19.62 4.84 16.64
CA ALA A 28 -18.55 4.78 17.64
C ALA A 28 -18.39 3.38 18.24
N TYR A 29 -19.50 2.68 18.54
CA TYR A 29 -19.51 1.30 19.02
C TYR A 29 -18.92 0.35 17.98
N ARG A 30 -19.28 0.50 16.70
CA ARG A 30 -18.69 -0.28 15.60
C ARG A 30 -17.20 0.01 15.41
N ARG A 31 -16.76 1.27 15.58
CA ARG A 31 -15.33 1.61 15.57
C ARG A 31 -14.59 0.99 16.75
N ARG A 32 -15.19 0.98 17.95
CA ARG A 32 -14.62 0.34 19.14
C ARG A 32 -14.51 -1.18 18.99
N LYS A 33 -15.53 -1.83 18.41
CA LYS A 33 -15.52 -3.29 18.19
C LYS A 33 -14.57 -3.73 17.07
N ARG A 34 -14.07 -2.80 16.24
CA ARG A 34 -13.02 -3.05 15.26
C ARG A 34 -11.60 -2.86 15.82
N GLY A 35 -11.48 -2.40 17.06
CA GLY A 35 -10.22 -2.03 17.72
C GLY A 35 -9.72 -3.03 18.77
N ASP A 36 -10.26 -4.25 18.84
CA ASP A 36 -9.81 -5.26 19.81
C ASP A 36 -9.64 -6.62 19.14
N TYR A 37 -8.65 -6.70 18.25
CA TYR A 37 -8.09 -7.96 17.78
C TYR A 37 -6.58 -7.91 18.03
N GLN A 38 -6.20 -8.17 19.27
CA GLN A 38 -4.83 -8.58 19.61
C GLN A 38 -4.75 -10.11 19.47
N PRO A 39 -3.91 -10.69 18.59
CA PRO A 39 -3.40 -12.02 18.84
C PRO A 39 -2.13 -11.86 19.68
N ALA A 40 -2.26 -12.19 20.95
CA ALA A 40 -1.14 -12.48 21.82
C ALA A 40 -0.39 -13.73 21.32
N SER A 41 0.91 -13.72 21.59
CA SER A 41 1.94 -14.71 21.31
C SER A 41 1.65 -16.14 21.78
N ASP A 42 2.24 -17.08 21.04
CA ASP A 42 2.61 -18.46 21.40
C ASP A 42 1.51 -19.50 21.70
N ALA A 43 1.16 -20.25 20.66
CA ALA A 43 0.89 -21.68 20.79
C ALA A 43 1.31 -22.42 19.52
N THR A 44 2.25 -23.33 19.67
CA THR A 44 2.71 -24.32 18.71
C THR A 44 1.60 -25.34 18.41
N SER A 45 1.34 -25.63 17.13
CA SER A 45 0.95 -26.98 16.66
C SER A 45 0.87 -27.03 15.12
N GLY A 46 1.22 -28.20 14.56
CA GLY A 46 1.64 -28.48 13.18
C GLY A 46 0.73 -27.94 12.07
N TRP A 47 1.19 -27.92 10.81
CA TRP A 47 1.59 -29.13 10.08
C TRP A 47 2.81 -28.87 9.13
N LEU A 48 4.01 -29.18 9.65
CA LEU A 48 5.22 -29.76 8.99
C LEU A 48 5.89 -29.02 7.77
N PRO A 49 7.10 -29.42 7.31
CA PRO A 49 8.37 -28.81 7.75
C PRO A 49 9.31 -28.48 6.55
N LEU A 50 10.45 -27.83 6.81
CA LEU A 50 11.73 -28.16 6.16
C LEU A 50 12.85 -27.44 6.92
N SER A 51 13.44 -28.16 7.87
CA SER A 51 14.72 -27.81 8.47
C SER A 51 15.83 -28.13 7.47
N LEU A 52 16.61 -27.13 7.06
CA LEU A 52 17.96 -27.36 6.53
C LEU A 52 18.96 -26.48 7.30
N TYR A 53 19.59 -27.12 8.28
CA TYR A 53 21.05 -27.15 8.50
C TYR A 53 21.85 -25.83 8.39
N GLY A 54 22.44 -25.40 9.52
CA GLY A 54 23.54 -24.43 9.50
C GLY A 54 23.84 -23.75 10.85
N ASN A 55 24.77 -24.32 11.61
CA ASN A 55 25.28 -23.86 12.90
C ASN A 55 26.02 -22.51 12.80
N SER A 56 25.90 -21.63 13.82
CA SER A 56 27.03 -21.13 14.66
C SER A 56 26.81 -19.76 15.30
N HIS A 57 27.32 -19.66 16.53
CA HIS A 57 27.28 -18.58 17.51
C HIS A 57 27.97 -17.27 17.07
N SER A 58 27.42 -16.11 17.47
CA SER A 58 28.15 -15.09 18.25
C SER A 58 27.20 -14.00 18.76
N ALA A 59 27.39 -13.63 20.02
CA ALA A 59 26.72 -12.53 20.70
C ALA A 59 27.21 -11.18 20.17
N GLY A 60 26.29 -10.24 19.94
CA GLY A 60 26.60 -8.88 19.55
C GLY A 60 25.38 -7.98 19.72
N SER A 61 25.24 -7.42 20.92
CA SER A 61 24.25 -6.39 21.24
C SER A 61 24.49 -5.14 20.40
N ALA A 62 23.54 -4.81 19.53
CA ALA A 62 23.42 -3.47 18.96
C ALA A 62 21.94 -3.09 18.92
N LYS A 63 21.56 -2.20 19.85
CA LYS A 63 20.29 -1.48 19.79
C LYS A 63 20.24 -0.68 18.50
N THR A 64 19.38 -1.07 17.58
CA THR A 64 18.92 -0.19 16.51
C THR A 64 17.40 -0.12 16.60
N ASN A 65 16.86 1.10 16.76
CA ASN A 65 15.45 1.34 16.52
C ASN A 65 15.25 1.28 15.00
N THR A 66 15.13 0.08 14.46
CA THR A 66 14.68 -0.15 13.09
C THR A 66 13.23 -0.61 13.18
N THR A 67 12.32 0.26 12.74
CA THR A 67 11.01 -0.14 12.21
C THR A 67 11.28 -1.31 11.27
N GLY A 68 10.95 -2.53 11.70
CA GLY A 68 11.34 -3.74 10.98
C GLY A 68 10.76 -3.72 9.58
N SER A 69 11.61 -3.53 8.57
CA SER A 69 11.24 -3.72 7.17
C SER A 69 10.90 -5.20 6.98
N TYR A 70 9.61 -5.51 6.97
CA TYR A 70 9.01 -6.80 6.59
C TYR A 70 9.58 -7.33 5.25
N ALA A 71 10.10 -6.44 4.41
CA ALA A 71 10.63 -6.74 3.10
C ALA A 71 12.06 -7.30 3.10
N SER A 72 12.77 -7.25 4.25
CA SER A 72 14.10 -7.86 4.43
C SER A 72 14.08 -9.40 4.45
N SER A 73 12.89 -9.99 4.54
CA SER A 73 12.67 -11.45 4.57
C SER A 73 12.48 -12.09 3.18
N LEU A 74 12.35 -11.28 2.12
CA LEU A 74 12.19 -11.80 0.76
C LEU A 74 13.56 -12.22 0.19
N PRO A 75 13.66 -13.36 -0.53
CA PRO A 75 14.89 -13.73 -1.21
C PRO A 75 15.34 -12.58 -2.11
N SER A 76 16.56 -12.10 -1.91
CA SER A 76 17.15 -10.95 -2.61
C SER A 76 17.16 -11.06 -4.14
N ASN A 77 16.91 -12.27 -4.66
CA ASN A 77 16.86 -12.58 -6.09
C ASN A 77 15.48 -12.35 -6.74
N LEU A 78 14.42 -12.13 -5.96
CA LEU A 78 13.05 -12.10 -6.50
C LEU A 78 12.45 -10.68 -6.61
N CYS A 79 12.92 -9.73 -5.81
CA CYS A 79 12.44 -8.36 -5.78
C CYS A 79 13.56 -7.41 -5.31
N ARG A 80 14.02 -6.50 -6.17
CA ARG A 80 15.17 -5.62 -5.89
C ARG A 80 14.78 -4.46 -4.97
N HIS A 81 15.63 -4.16 -3.98
CA HIS A 81 15.53 -2.91 -3.23
C HIS A 81 16.29 -1.81 -3.97
N PHE A 82 15.62 -0.70 -4.25
CA PHE A 82 16.17 0.48 -4.91
C PHE A 82 16.37 1.60 -3.91
N SER A 83 17.49 2.33 -4.05
CA SER A 83 17.64 3.59 -3.37
C SER A 83 16.79 4.69 -4.01
N PHE A 84 16.41 5.69 -3.21
CA PHE A 84 15.66 6.83 -3.72
C PHE A 84 16.46 7.63 -4.75
N ALA A 85 17.80 7.65 -4.63
CA ALA A 85 18.69 8.28 -5.58
C ALA A 85 18.63 7.60 -6.96
N GLU A 86 18.61 6.26 -7.00
CA GLU A 86 18.44 5.50 -8.24
C GLU A 86 17.08 5.77 -8.89
N ILE A 87 16.01 5.81 -8.09
CA ILE A 87 14.67 6.13 -8.60
C ILE A 87 14.61 7.54 -9.18
N LYS A 88 15.20 8.53 -8.51
CA LYS A 88 15.30 9.90 -9.04
C LYS A 88 16.07 9.93 -10.35
N ALA A 89 17.21 9.24 -10.44
CA ALA A 89 17.99 9.18 -11.66
C ALA A 89 17.18 8.54 -12.81
N ALA A 90 16.51 7.41 -12.53
CA ALA A 90 15.70 6.67 -13.51
C ALA A 90 14.53 7.49 -14.06
N THR A 91 13.94 8.36 -13.23
CA THR A 91 12.77 9.19 -13.58
C THR A 91 13.14 10.62 -14.02
N LYS A 92 14.42 10.97 -14.09
CA LYS A 92 14.89 12.36 -14.26
C LYS A 92 14.27 13.33 -13.24
N ASN A 93 14.35 12.97 -11.96
CA ASN A 93 13.74 13.69 -10.84
C ASN A 93 12.20 13.79 -10.92
N PHE A 94 11.53 12.69 -11.28
CA PHE A 94 10.08 12.63 -11.45
C PHE A 94 9.54 13.67 -12.45
N ASP A 95 10.22 13.78 -13.59
CA ASP A 95 9.85 14.69 -14.69
C ASP A 95 8.40 14.41 -15.16
N GLU A 96 7.58 15.45 -15.21
CA GLU A 96 6.17 15.37 -15.61
C GLU A 96 6.01 14.89 -17.07
N SER A 97 6.99 15.12 -17.93
CA SER A 97 7.00 14.59 -19.31
C SER A 97 7.11 13.06 -19.37
N ARG A 98 7.44 12.41 -18.25
CA ARG A 98 7.56 10.96 -18.14
C ARG A 98 6.34 10.32 -17.50
N VAL A 99 5.28 11.06 -17.19
CA VAL A 99 4.07 10.49 -16.60
C VAL A 99 3.36 9.58 -17.61
N LEU A 100 3.11 8.35 -17.19
CA LEU A 100 2.33 7.35 -17.92
C LEU A 100 0.86 7.34 -17.49
N GLY A 101 0.58 7.79 -16.26
CA GLY A 101 -0.76 7.85 -15.73
C GLY A 101 -0.81 8.41 -14.31
N VAL A 102 -2.01 8.89 -13.94
CA VAL A 102 -2.31 9.44 -12.62
C VAL A 102 -3.57 8.77 -12.09
N GLY A 103 -3.55 8.34 -10.83
CA GLY A 103 -4.70 7.73 -10.17
C GLY A 103 -4.72 8.00 -8.68
N GLY A 104 -5.68 7.40 -7.97
CA GLY A 104 -5.84 7.57 -6.52
C GLY A 104 -4.61 7.15 -5.70
N PHE A 105 -3.77 6.27 -6.25
CA PHE A 105 -2.54 5.80 -5.61
C PHE A 105 -1.31 6.64 -5.91
N GLY A 106 -1.44 7.69 -6.73
CA GLY A 106 -0.35 8.56 -7.12
C GLY A 106 -0.04 8.49 -8.61
N LYS A 107 1.21 8.78 -8.96
CA LYS A 107 1.67 8.93 -10.34
C LYS A 107 2.52 7.73 -10.76
N VAL A 108 2.36 7.32 -12.00
CA VAL A 108 3.21 6.32 -12.65
C VAL A 108 4.10 7.03 -13.66
N TYR A 109 5.41 6.83 -13.54
CA TYR A 109 6.42 7.43 -14.41
C TYR A 109 7.11 6.37 -15.27
N ARG A 110 7.49 6.74 -16.48
CA ARG A 110 8.42 5.99 -17.31
C ARG A 110 9.83 6.19 -16.79
N GLY A 111 10.50 5.10 -16.45
CA GLY A 111 11.87 5.09 -15.97
C GLY A 111 12.79 4.23 -16.81
N GLU A 112 14.09 4.43 -16.61
CA GLU A 112 15.17 3.65 -17.19
C GLU A 112 16.18 3.31 -16.10
N ILE A 113 16.45 2.02 -15.89
CA ILE A 113 17.38 1.50 -14.86
C ILE A 113 18.54 0.76 -15.54
N ASP A 114 19.53 0.32 -14.76
CA ASP A 114 20.68 -0.48 -15.23
C ASP A 114 21.43 0.22 -16.39
N GLY A 115 21.72 1.51 -16.20
CA GLY A 115 22.41 2.33 -17.20
C GLY A 115 21.58 2.64 -18.46
N GLY A 116 20.26 2.47 -18.42
CA GLY A 116 19.37 2.73 -19.55
C GLY A 116 18.89 1.49 -20.30
N THR A 117 19.42 0.31 -19.94
CA THR A 117 19.14 -0.95 -20.62
C THR A 117 17.69 -1.41 -20.40
N THR A 118 17.17 -1.23 -19.19
CA THR A 118 15.86 -1.76 -18.80
C THR A 118 14.87 -0.60 -18.65
N LYS A 119 13.80 -0.63 -19.44
CA LYS A 119 12.68 0.33 -19.33
C LYS A 119 11.69 -0.16 -18.28
N VAL A 120 11.26 0.75 -17.40
CA VAL A 120 10.41 0.42 -16.26
C VAL A 120 9.24 1.39 -16.11
N ALA A 121 8.19 0.95 -15.42
CA ALA A 121 7.13 1.79 -14.90
C ALA A 121 7.32 1.97 -13.38
N ILE A 122 7.42 3.21 -12.93
CA ILE A 122 7.72 3.59 -11.55
C ILE A 122 6.47 4.23 -10.95
N LYS A 123 5.75 3.48 -10.11
CA LYS A 123 4.54 3.93 -9.41
C LYS A 123 4.96 4.53 -8.08
N ARG A 124 4.86 5.87 -7.96
CA ARG A 124 5.12 6.60 -6.72
C ARG A 124 3.83 6.76 -5.94
N GLY A 125 3.76 6.08 -4.80
CA GLY A 125 2.66 6.12 -3.86
C GLY A 125 2.49 7.51 -3.21
N ASN A 126 1.27 7.81 -2.75
CA ASN A 126 1.04 8.93 -1.85
C ASN A 126 1.22 8.47 -0.38
N PRO A 127 2.28 8.87 0.33
CA PRO A 127 2.55 8.44 1.70
C PRO A 127 1.55 8.99 2.74
N MET A 128 0.75 10.00 2.37
CA MET A 128 -0.25 10.60 3.27
C MET A 128 -1.54 9.78 3.37
N SER A 129 -1.67 8.68 2.62
CA SER A 129 -2.86 7.84 2.59
C SER A 129 -2.60 6.52 3.32
N GLU A 130 -3.35 6.23 4.39
CA GLU A 130 -3.29 4.92 5.09
C GLU A 130 -3.58 3.76 4.13
N GLN A 131 -4.50 3.99 3.18
CA GLN A 131 -4.79 3.01 2.12
C GLN A 131 -3.55 2.75 1.24
N GLY A 132 -2.77 3.79 0.94
CA GLY A 132 -1.56 3.67 0.12
C GLY A 132 -0.49 2.79 0.76
N VAL A 133 -0.33 2.86 2.09
CA VAL A 133 0.63 2.01 2.83
C VAL A 133 0.24 0.54 2.75
N HIS A 134 -1.04 0.23 3.03
CA HIS A 134 -1.51 -1.16 2.99
C HIS A 134 -1.40 -1.74 1.58
N GLU A 135 -1.74 -0.97 0.55
CA GLU A 135 -1.64 -1.43 -0.84
C GLU A 135 -0.22 -1.64 -1.31
N PHE A 136 0.70 -0.72 -0.95
CA PHE A 136 2.12 -0.89 -1.23
C PHE A 136 2.65 -2.20 -0.65
N GLN A 137 2.33 -2.47 0.63
CA GLN A 137 2.80 -3.67 1.29
C GLN A 137 2.19 -4.95 0.69
N THR A 138 0.89 -4.90 0.38
CA THR A 138 0.19 -6.02 -0.25
C THR A 138 0.77 -6.31 -1.65
N GLU A 139 1.05 -5.28 -2.44
CA GLU A 139 1.67 -5.42 -3.77
C GLU A 139 3.06 -6.05 -3.66
N ILE A 140 3.90 -5.63 -2.70
CA ILE A 140 5.21 -6.25 -2.47
C ILE A 140 5.07 -7.71 -2.08
N GLU A 141 4.23 -8.04 -1.10
CA GLU A 141 4.09 -9.41 -0.60
C GLU A 141 3.59 -10.37 -1.68
N MET A 142 2.58 -9.96 -2.46
CA MET A 142 1.97 -10.81 -3.48
C MET A 142 2.81 -10.85 -4.76
N LEU A 143 3.16 -9.69 -5.32
CA LEU A 143 3.78 -9.62 -6.66
C LEU A 143 5.27 -9.97 -6.65
N SER A 144 5.93 -9.91 -5.49
CA SER A 144 7.27 -10.50 -5.36
C SER A 144 7.23 -12.01 -5.60
N LYS A 145 6.17 -12.71 -5.18
CA LYS A 145 6.07 -14.18 -5.27
C LYS A 145 5.44 -14.67 -6.57
N LEU A 146 4.84 -13.78 -7.36
CA LEU A 146 4.07 -14.13 -8.55
C LEU A 146 4.81 -13.71 -9.83
N ARG A 147 5.23 -14.69 -10.63
CA ARG A 147 5.79 -14.46 -11.97
C ARG A 147 5.01 -15.26 -12.99
N HIS A 148 4.29 -14.57 -13.86
CA HIS A 148 3.46 -15.20 -14.88
C HIS A 148 3.39 -14.35 -16.14
N ARG A 149 3.31 -14.98 -17.32
CA ARG A 149 3.30 -14.30 -18.64
C ARG A 149 2.14 -13.32 -18.87
N HIS A 150 1.10 -13.39 -18.03
CA HIS A 150 -0.11 -12.56 -18.11
C HIS A 150 -0.25 -11.61 -16.92
N LEU A 151 0.78 -11.50 -16.08
CA LEU A 151 0.86 -10.56 -14.98
C LEU A 151 2.04 -9.63 -15.23
N VAL A 152 1.89 -8.35 -14.89
CA VAL A 152 3.02 -7.42 -14.89
C VAL A 152 3.99 -7.83 -13.80
N SER A 153 5.28 -7.95 -14.13
CA SER A 153 6.30 -8.33 -13.15
C SER A 153 6.67 -7.14 -12.28
N LEU A 154 6.63 -7.34 -10.97
CA LEU A 154 7.31 -6.44 -10.03
C LEU A 154 8.81 -6.71 -10.12
N ILE A 155 9.59 -5.68 -10.44
CA ILE A 155 11.06 -5.72 -10.48
C ILE A 155 11.62 -5.41 -9.10
N GLY A 156 11.02 -4.45 -8.41
CA GLY A 156 11.49 -4.01 -7.10
C GLY A 156 10.69 -2.88 -6.49
N TYR A 157 11.20 -2.37 -5.38
CA TYR A 157 10.57 -1.31 -4.61
C TYR A 157 11.61 -0.40 -3.95
N CYS A 158 11.18 0.77 -3.51
CA CYS A 158 11.94 1.71 -2.70
C CYS A 158 11.06 2.17 -1.53
N GLU A 159 11.60 2.05 -0.32
CA GLU A 159 10.99 2.46 0.94
C GLU A 159 11.99 3.36 1.71
N GLU A 160 12.35 4.50 1.12
CA GLU A 160 13.31 5.45 1.69
C GLU A 160 12.69 6.85 1.80
N ASN A 161 13.07 7.63 2.82
CA ASN A 161 12.63 9.03 2.99
C ASN A 161 11.10 9.21 3.02
N CYS A 162 10.37 8.24 3.59
CA CYS A 162 8.90 8.19 3.57
C CYS A 162 8.29 8.09 2.17
N GLU A 163 9.07 7.69 1.17
CA GLU A 163 8.59 7.40 -0.18
C GLU A 163 8.25 5.92 -0.30
N MET A 164 7.11 5.63 -0.92
CA MET A 164 6.67 4.27 -1.22
C MET A 164 6.61 4.13 -2.73
N ILE A 165 7.58 3.43 -3.33
CA ILE A 165 7.71 3.38 -4.78
C ILE A 165 7.84 1.95 -5.25
N LEU A 166 7.07 1.59 -6.27
CA LEU A 166 7.09 0.27 -6.91
C LEU A 166 7.63 0.38 -8.34
N VAL A 167 8.45 -0.58 -8.72
CA VAL A 167 9.12 -0.63 -10.02
C VAL A 167 8.66 -1.88 -10.76
N TYR A 168 8.06 -1.68 -11.93
CA TYR A 168 7.49 -2.73 -12.77
C TYR A 168 8.12 -2.76 -14.15
N ASP A 169 7.93 -3.88 -14.86
CA ASP A 169 8.17 -3.94 -16.30
C ASP A 169 7.34 -2.87 -17.05
N TYR A 170 7.99 -2.16 -17.98
CA TYR A 170 7.30 -1.17 -18.81
C TYR A 170 6.45 -1.85 -19.90
N MET A 171 5.17 -1.49 -19.96
CA MET A 171 4.23 -1.98 -20.98
C MET A 171 4.11 -0.98 -22.13
N ALA A 172 4.80 -1.25 -23.24
CA ALA A 172 4.96 -0.31 -24.35
C ALA A 172 3.67 0.08 -25.09
N HIS A 173 2.64 -0.76 -25.02
CA HIS A 173 1.37 -0.52 -25.70
C HIS A 173 0.34 0.19 -24.82
N GLY A 174 0.68 0.51 -23.56
CA GLY A 174 -0.27 1.15 -22.65
C GLY A 174 -1.38 0.21 -22.19
N THR A 175 -2.51 0.78 -21.76
CA THR A 175 -3.57 0.02 -21.10
C THR A 175 -4.60 -0.55 -22.10
N MET A 176 -5.29 -1.63 -21.71
CA MET A 176 -6.40 -2.16 -22.51
C MET A 176 -7.52 -1.12 -22.71
N ARG A 177 -7.74 -0.24 -21.71
CA ARG A 177 -8.74 0.83 -21.77
C ARG A 177 -8.45 1.78 -22.95
N GLU A 178 -7.19 2.20 -23.11
CA GLU A 178 -6.77 3.07 -24.22
C GLU A 178 -7.07 2.43 -25.58
N HIS A 179 -6.85 1.13 -25.72
CA HIS A 179 -7.11 0.41 -26.98
C HIS A 179 -8.61 0.26 -27.28
N LEU A 180 -9.42 -0.04 -26.26
CA LEU A 180 -10.86 -0.24 -26.43
C LEU A 180 -11.59 1.07 -26.73
N TYR A 181 -11.22 2.14 -26.03
CA TYR A 181 -11.95 3.41 -26.09
C TYR A 181 -11.25 4.50 -26.91
N LYS A 182 -10.08 4.18 -27.53
CA LYS A 182 -9.26 5.11 -28.32
C LYS A 182 -8.96 6.42 -27.60
N THR A 183 -8.88 6.38 -26.28
CA THR A 183 -8.61 7.55 -25.44
C THR A 183 -7.11 7.57 -25.17
N GLN A 184 -6.39 8.60 -25.64
CA GLN A 184 -5.02 8.85 -25.23
C GLN A 184 -5.05 9.72 -23.98
N ASN A 185 -4.34 9.30 -22.93
CA ASN A 185 -4.13 10.10 -21.71
C ASN A 185 -2.99 11.09 -21.90
#